data_AF-A0A9D3SK23-F1
#
_entry.id   AF-A0A9D3SK23-F1
#
_cell.length_a   1.000
_cell.length_b   1.000
_cell.length_c   1.000
_cell.angle_alpha   90.00
_cell.angle_beta   90.00
_cell.angle_gamma   90.00
#
_symmetry.space_group_name_H-M   'P 1'
#
loop_
_entity.id
_entity.type
_entity.pdbx_description
1 polymer ?
#
loop_
_entity_poly.entity_id
_entity_poly.type
_entity_poly.pdbx_seq_one_letter_code
_entity_poly.pdbx_strand_id
1 'polypeptide(L)'
;MLDFAIFAVTFVVILVGAVLYLYPSSRRASGVPGLNPTEEKDGNLQDIVNKGSLHEFLVGLHDRFGPVASFWFGRRPVVSLGSVDELRQHVNPNWTTDSFETMLKSLLGYQSGAGVGGTEALLRKKVYEGTINKTLENNFPLLLKLVEELVEKWQSYPKSQHTPICAHLLGLAMKIVTQLAMGSRFAQDAEVIRFRKNHEAIWSEIGKGYLDGSMEKSSSRKAHYESALSEMESMLKSVIKERSGRGASPSAFMDFLLQAKLSERQVMEESMVFTLAGSVITANLCIWAVHFLSLSEAVQDKLNEELVEVLGDEPVSLDKIPQLRYCQQVLNETVRTAKLTPIAARLQEVEGKVDEHVIPKETLVIYALGVVLQDADTWTLPYRFDPDRFTDEAVMKSFSLLGFSGNQACPELRVAYTVATVLLSSLVRRLRLHHLEGQVVESRYELVTTPKDDTWITVSKRN
;
A
#
# COMPACT_ATOMS: atom_id res chain seq x y z
N MET A 1 -24.56 -56.20 -23.03
CA MET A 1 -23.47 -55.58 -22.25
C MET A 1 -23.09 -54.19 -22.75
N LEU A 2 -23.13 -53.93 -24.07
CA LEU A 2 -22.83 -52.60 -24.63
C LEU A 2 -23.85 -51.52 -24.23
N ASP A 3 -25.15 -51.85 -24.21
CA ASP A 3 -26.22 -50.87 -23.91
C ASP A 3 -26.21 -50.38 -22.45
N PHE A 4 -25.80 -51.24 -21.51
CA PHE A 4 -25.67 -50.87 -20.10
C PHE A 4 -24.45 -49.96 -19.87
N ALA A 5 -23.37 -50.17 -20.63
CA ALA A 5 -22.19 -49.32 -20.59
C ALA A 5 -22.48 -47.92 -21.19
N ILE A 6 -23.25 -47.85 -22.28
CA ILE A 6 -23.65 -46.58 -22.89
C ILE A 6 -24.58 -45.80 -21.94
N PHE A 7 -25.55 -46.47 -21.30
CA PHE A 7 -26.43 -45.82 -20.31
C PHE A 7 -25.65 -45.30 -19.09
N ALA A 8 -24.73 -46.11 -18.53
CA ALA A 8 -23.91 -45.71 -17.39
C ALA A 8 -22.99 -44.51 -17.70
N VAL A 9 -22.35 -44.50 -18.88
CA VAL A 9 -21.51 -43.37 -19.31
C VAL A 9 -22.35 -42.12 -19.54
N THR A 10 -23.50 -42.24 -20.20
CA THR A 10 -24.38 -41.09 -20.48
C THR A 10 -24.97 -40.51 -19.20
N PHE A 11 -25.38 -41.35 -18.24
CA PHE A 11 -25.89 -40.92 -16.94
C PHE A 11 -24.81 -40.22 -16.11
N VAL A 12 -23.58 -40.73 -16.10
CA VAL A 12 -22.46 -40.07 -15.39
C VAL A 12 -22.10 -38.73 -16.04
N VAL A 13 -22.08 -38.63 -17.38
CA VAL A 13 -21.82 -37.36 -18.07
C VAL A 13 -22.92 -36.33 -17.81
N ILE A 14 -24.19 -36.75 -17.81
CA ILE A 14 -25.31 -35.87 -17.48
C ILE A 14 -25.29 -35.47 -16.00
N LEU A 15 -24.96 -36.40 -15.10
CA LEU A 15 -24.85 -36.12 -13.66
C LEU A 15 -23.68 -35.19 -13.37
N VAL A 16 -22.52 -35.37 -14.00
CA VAL A 16 -21.36 -34.47 -13.89
C VAL A 16 -21.68 -33.12 -14.51
N GLY A 17 -22.32 -33.08 -15.68
CA GLY A 17 -22.80 -31.83 -16.28
C GLY A 17 -23.82 -31.11 -15.41
N ALA A 18 -24.77 -31.83 -14.80
CA ALA A 18 -25.78 -31.30 -13.89
C ALA A 18 -25.17 -30.87 -12.55
N VAL A 19 -24.18 -31.59 -12.01
CA VAL A 19 -23.44 -31.17 -10.81
C VAL A 19 -22.58 -29.94 -11.13
N LEU A 20 -21.92 -29.85 -12.28
CA LEU A 20 -21.15 -28.66 -12.66
C LEU A 20 -22.05 -27.46 -12.99
N TYR A 21 -23.28 -27.70 -13.46
CA TYR A 21 -24.28 -26.68 -13.80
C TYR A 21 -25.10 -26.21 -12.57
N LEU A 22 -25.47 -27.12 -11.67
CA LEU A 22 -26.21 -26.84 -10.44
C LEU A 22 -25.29 -26.50 -9.25
N TYR A 23 -24.03 -26.94 -9.28
CA TYR A 23 -22.94 -26.56 -8.38
C TYR A 23 -21.78 -25.95 -9.20
N PRO A 24 -21.93 -24.71 -9.71
CA PRO A 24 -20.76 -23.95 -10.09
C PRO A 24 -19.86 -23.86 -8.85
N SER A 25 -18.57 -24.22 -8.98
CA SER A 25 -17.60 -24.11 -7.90
C SER A 25 -17.46 -22.66 -7.46
N SER A 26 -18.32 -22.28 -6.52
CA SER A 26 -18.45 -21.01 -5.83
C SER A 26 -19.70 -21.18 -4.97
N ARG A 27 -19.58 -21.77 -3.78
CA ARG A 27 -20.62 -21.53 -2.76
C ARG A 27 -20.63 -20.01 -2.59
N ARG A 28 -21.74 -19.34 -2.90
CA ARG A 28 -21.94 -17.95 -2.48
C ARG A 28 -21.72 -17.91 -0.97
N ALA A 29 -21.08 -16.86 -0.45
CA ALA A 29 -21.07 -16.66 0.99
C ALA A 29 -22.53 -16.66 1.48
N SER A 30 -22.86 -17.64 2.32
CA SER A 30 -24.25 -17.95 2.60
C SER A 30 -24.87 -16.82 3.39
N GLY A 31 -25.88 -16.16 2.82
CA GLY A 31 -26.63 -15.10 3.48
C GLY A 31 -26.01 -13.70 3.43
N VAL A 32 -24.81 -13.52 2.87
CA VAL A 32 -24.19 -12.18 2.77
C VAL A 32 -25.00 -11.31 1.79
N PRO A 33 -25.53 -10.14 2.21
CA PRO A 33 -26.25 -9.23 1.31
C PRO A 33 -25.30 -8.63 0.27
N GLY A 34 -25.80 -8.18 -0.87
CA GLY A 34 -24.91 -7.60 -1.88
C GLY A 34 -25.47 -7.51 -3.29
N LEU A 35 -24.61 -7.10 -4.21
CA LEU A 35 -24.92 -6.98 -5.63
C LEU A 35 -24.78 -8.32 -6.34
N ASN A 36 -25.71 -8.56 -7.26
CA ASN A 36 -25.54 -9.57 -8.29
C ASN A 36 -24.60 -9.03 -9.38
N PRO A 37 -23.94 -9.88 -10.17
CA PRO A 37 -23.07 -9.41 -11.24
C PRO A 37 -23.90 -8.64 -12.27
N THR A 38 -23.41 -7.47 -12.68
CA THR A 38 -24.02 -6.68 -13.76
C THR A 38 -23.80 -7.36 -15.11
N GLU A 39 -22.64 -7.98 -15.29
CA GLU A 39 -22.34 -8.84 -16.43
C GLU A 39 -21.81 -10.21 -15.98
N GLU A 40 -22.23 -11.28 -16.65
CA GLU A 40 -21.84 -12.65 -16.26
C GLU A 40 -20.32 -12.89 -16.34
N LYS A 41 -19.66 -12.27 -17.33
CA LYS A 41 -18.22 -12.47 -17.56
C LYS A 41 -17.38 -11.63 -16.60
N ASP A 42 -17.75 -10.35 -16.45
CA ASP A 42 -16.91 -9.33 -15.82
C ASP A 42 -17.39 -8.97 -14.40
N GLY A 43 -18.51 -9.53 -13.94
CA GLY A 43 -19.05 -9.32 -12.60
C GLY A 43 -19.60 -7.90 -12.44
N ASN A 44 -19.09 -7.17 -11.43
CA ASN A 44 -19.41 -5.77 -11.16
C ASN A 44 -18.31 -4.80 -11.63
N LEU A 45 -17.42 -5.23 -12.53
CA LEU A 45 -16.33 -4.38 -13.03
C LEU A 45 -16.85 -3.05 -13.60
N GLN A 46 -17.91 -3.08 -14.41
CA GLN A 46 -18.48 -1.85 -14.98
C GLN A 46 -19.05 -0.92 -13.90
N ASP A 47 -19.60 -1.46 -12.81
CA ASP A 47 -20.09 -0.66 -11.69
C ASP A 47 -18.94 0.05 -10.96
N ILE A 48 -17.81 -0.65 -10.79
CA ILE A 48 -16.58 -0.09 -10.22
C ILE A 48 -16.05 1.04 -11.10
N VAL A 49 -15.97 0.82 -12.42
CA VAL A 49 -15.51 1.83 -13.38
C VAL A 49 -16.42 3.06 -13.38
N ASN A 50 -17.74 2.85 -13.36
CA ASN A 50 -18.73 3.95 -13.34
C ASN A 50 -18.65 4.79 -12.07
N LYS A 51 -18.19 4.21 -10.95
CA LYS A 51 -17.98 4.91 -9.69
C LYS A 51 -16.65 5.66 -9.61
N GLY A 52 -15.72 5.40 -10.53
CA GLY A 52 -14.40 6.05 -10.60
C GLY A 52 -13.28 5.22 -9.99
N SER A 53 -13.56 4.43 -8.95
CA SER A 53 -12.60 3.55 -8.29
C SER A 53 -13.29 2.44 -7.50
N LEU A 54 -12.52 1.40 -7.13
CA LEU A 54 -13.00 0.35 -6.24
C LEU A 54 -13.37 0.92 -4.85
N HIS A 55 -12.62 1.91 -4.34
CA HIS A 55 -12.97 2.54 -3.06
C HIS A 55 -14.33 3.25 -3.12
N GLU A 56 -14.58 4.07 -4.13
CA GLU A 56 -15.85 4.79 -4.29
C GLU A 56 -17.03 3.84 -4.51
N PHE A 57 -16.80 2.72 -5.21
CA PHE A 57 -17.76 1.64 -5.31
C PHE A 57 -18.08 1.01 -3.95
N LEU A 58 -17.05 0.71 -3.14
CA LEU A 58 -17.20 0.11 -1.82
C LEU A 58 -17.92 1.04 -0.84
N VAL A 59 -17.70 2.35 -0.91
CA VAL A 59 -18.47 3.34 -0.13
C VAL A 59 -19.96 3.19 -0.42
N GLY A 60 -20.36 3.18 -1.70
CA GLY A 60 -21.76 3.00 -2.07
C GLY A 60 -22.31 1.59 -1.77
N LEU A 61 -21.47 0.56 -1.82
CA LEU A 61 -21.85 -0.81 -1.48
C LEU A 61 -22.19 -0.92 0.02
N HIS A 62 -21.33 -0.39 0.89
CA HIS A 62 -21.51 -0.47 2.34
C HIS A 62 -22.61 0.48 2.85
N ASP A 63 -22.82 1.63 2.22
CA ASP A 63 -23.97 2.50 2.48
C ASP A 63 -25.31 1.75 2.25
N ARG A 64 -25.35 0.88 1.23
CA ARG A 64 -26.57 0.15 0.86
C ARG A 64 -26.80 -1.15 1.63
N PHE A 65 -25.74 -1.91 1.90
CA PHE A 65 -25.85 -3.28 2.41
C PHE A 65 -25.31 -3.46 3.83
N GLY A 66 -24.74 -2.42 4.44
CA GLY A 66 -24.19 -2.47 5.78
C GLY A 66 -22.74 -3.01 5.82
N PRO A 67 -22.25 -3.43 6.99
CA PRO A 67 -20.84 -3.69 7.22
C PRO A 67 -20.31 -4.97 6.56
N VAL A 68 -21.16 -5.97 6.30
CA VAL A 68 -20.82 -7.14 5.48
C VAL A 68 -21.60 -7.07 4.17
N ALA A 69 -20.89 -6.98 3.05
CA ALA A 69 -21.52 -6.92 1.74
C ALA A 69 -20.83 -7.87 0.75
N SER A 70 -21.49 -8.19 -0.35
CA SER A 70 -20.93 -9.02 -1.42
C SER A 70 -21.11 -8.38 -2.78
N PHE A 71 -20.18 -8.70 -3.68
CA PHE A 71 -20.22 -8.34 -5.09
C PHE A 71 -19.38 -9.36 -5.89
N TRP A 72 -19.17 -9.10 -7.18
CA TRP A 72 -18.52 -10.05 -8.08
C TRP A 72 -17.32 -9.43 -8.80
N PHE A 73 -16.18 -10.12 -8.76
CA PHE A 73 -15.04 -9.88 -9.65
C PHE A 73 -15.01 -10.98 -10.70
N GLY A 74 -15.39 -10.65 -11.93
CA GLY A 74 -15.68 -11.66 -12.95
C GLY A 74 -16.76 -12.64 -12.45
N ARG A 75 -16.46 -13.95 -12.57
CA ARG A 75 -17.35 -15.04 -12.12
C ARG A 75 -17.15 -15.44 -10.66
N ARG A 76 -16.33 -14.72 -9.89
CA ARG A 76 -16.02 -15.09 -8.50
C ARG A 76 -16.75 -14.16 -7.53
N PRO A 77 -17.44 -14.72 -6.52
CA PRO A 77 -18.01 -13.91 -5.46
C PRO A 77 -16.90 -13.33 -4.60
N VAL A 78 -17.14 -12.11 -4.13
CA VAL A 78 -16.26 -11.34 -3.26
C VAL A 78 -17.08 -10.91 -2.07
N VAL A 79 -16.52 -11.06 -0.87
CA VAL A 79 -17.09 -10.49 0.35
C VAL A 79 -16.31 -9.23 0.68
N SER A 80 -16.98 -8.15 1.01
CA SER A 80 -16.38 -6.91 1.50
C SER A 80 -16.80 -6.68 2.94
N LEU A 81 -15.84 -6.30 3.78
CA LEU A 81 -16.03 -5.97 5.18
C LEU A 81 -15.71 -4.49 5.41
N GLY A 82 -16.65 -3.76 6.01
CA GLY A 82 -16.69 -2.30 6.04
C GLY A 82 -16.67 -1.66 7.43
N SER A 83 -16.55 -2.45 8.50
CA SER A 83 -16.34 -1.93 9.86
C SER A 83 -15.21 -2.65 10.61
N VAL A 84 -14.74 -2.05 11.69
CA VAL A 84 -13.66 -2.61 12.54
C VAL A 84 -14.08 -3.94 13.17
N ASP A 85 -15.36 -4.10 13.52
CA ASP A 85 -15.84 -5.27 14.26
C ASP A 85 -15.84 -6.53 13.40
N GLU A 86 -16.33 -6.47 12.16
CA GLU A 86 -16.31 -7.60 11.23
C GLU A 86 -14.89 -7.94 10.78
N LEU A 87 -14.04 -6.92 10.59
CA LEU A 87 -12.61 -7.15 10.35
C LEU A 87 -11.98 -7.90 11.52
N ARG A 88 -12.31 -7.54 12.77
CA ARG A 88 -11.80 -8.22 13.97
C ARG A 88 -12.23 -9.68 14.04
N GLN A 89 -13.47 -9.99 13.67
CA GLN A 89 -13.97 -11.36 13.62
C GLN A 89 -13.27 -12.19 12.53
N HIS A 90 -12.93 -11.57 11.41
CA HIS A 90 -12.30 -12.23 10.28
C HIS A 90 -10.78 -12.41 10.44
N VAL A 91 -10.07 -11.43 11.00
CA VAL A 91 -8.60 -11.44 11.09
C VAL A 91 -8.12 -12.66 11.89
N ASN A 92 -7.36 -13.53 11.23
CA ASN A 92 -6.69 -14.65 11.87
C ASN A 92 -5.17 -14.41 11.96
N PRO A 93 -4.59 -14.34 13.17
CA PRO A 93 -3.15 -14.10 13.35
C PRO A 93 -2.26 -15.25 12.87
N ASN A 94 -2.83 -16.43 12.59
CA ASN A 94 -2.11 -17.59 12.08
C ASN A 94 -2.07 -17.65 10.55
N TRP A 95 -2.74 -16.74 9.83
CA TRP A 95 -2.64 -16.70 8.37
C TRP A 95 -1.26 -16.24 7.93
N THR A 96 -0.70 -16.95 6.95
CA THR A 96 0.69 -16.81 6.53
C THR A 96 0.87 -16.02 5.24
N THR A 97 -0.22 -15.73 4.52
CA THR A 97 -0.20 -15.00 3.26
C THR A 97 -0.48 -13.51 3.46
N ASP A 98 0.47 -12.66 3.05
CA ASP A 98 0.14 -11.26 2.79
C ASP A 98 -0.49 -11.18 1.39
N SER A 99 -1.81 -11.06 1.38
CA SER A 99 -2.61 -10.97 0.17
C SER A 99 -2.48 -9.66 -0.60
N PHE A 100 -2.01 -8.56 0.00
CA PHE A 100 -1.64 -7.38 -0.78
C PHE A 100 -0.37 -7.69 -1.59
N GLU A 101 0.65 -8.23 -0.93
CA GLU A 101 1.89 -8.67 -1.58
C GLU A 101 1.59 -9.75 -2.64
N THR A 102 0.72 -10.70 -2.34
CA THR A 102 0.30 -11.76 -3.26
C THR A 102 -0.44 -11.20 -4.48
N MET A 103 -1.36 -10.25 -4.27
CA MET A 103 -2.04 -9.55 -5.35
C MET A 103 -1.03 -8.81 -6.22
N LEU A 104 -0.15 -8.02 -5.62
CA LEU A 104 0.86 -7.24 -6.33
C LEU A 104 1.80 -8.16 -7.13
N LYS A 105 2.31 -9.24 -6.52
CA LYS A 105 3.11 -10.26 -7.21
C LYS A 105 2.36 -10.89 -8.37
N SER A 106 1.07 -11.21 -8.20
CA SER A 106 0.24 -11.74 -9.29
C SER A 106 0.08 -10.75 -10.45
N LEU A 107 -0.11 -9.46 -10.16
CA LEU A 107 -0.22 -8.41 -11.18
C LEU A 107 1.11 -8.22 -11.95
N LEU A 108 2.23 -8.40 -11.26
CA LEU A 108 3.57 -8.43 -11.84
C LEU A 108 3.88 -9.73 -12.60
N GLY A 109 2.94 -10.69 -12.66
CA GLY A 109 3.14 -11.98 -13.33
C GLY A 109 4.00 -12.97 -12.54
N TYR A 110 4.27 -12.70 -11.28
CA TYR A 110 5.00 -13.60 -10.38
C TYR A 110 4.04 -14.64 -9.81
N GLN A 111 4.48 -15.90 -9.79
CA GLN A 111 3.72 -16.94 -9.13
C GLN A 111 3.73 -16.66 -7.62
N SER A 112 2.56 -16.33 -7.06
CA SER A 112 2.41 -16.46 -5.62
C SER A 112 2.71 -17.91 -5.27
N GLY A 113 3.35 -18.14 -4.13
CA GLY A 113 3.64 -19.50 -3.63
C GLY A 113 2.38 -20.26 -3.25
N ALA A 114 1.34 -20.29 -4.09
CA ALA A 114 0.20 -21.17 -3.99
C ALA A 114 0.71 -22.61 -4.10
N GLY A 115 1.04 -23.20 -2.96
CA GLY A 115 1.72 -24.50 -2.82
C GLY A 115 2.91 -24.51 -1.87
N VAL A 116 3.39 -23.33 -1.43
CA VAL A 116 4.41 -23.19 -0.40
C VAL A 116 3.74 -23.41 0.96
N GLY A 117 4.19 -24.41 1.72
CA GLY A 117 3.63 -24.69 3.04
C GLY A 117 3.69 -23.45 3.95
N GLY A 118 2.66 -23.23 4.79
CA GLY A 118 2.52 -22.01 5.60
C GLY A 118 3.76 -21.63 6.42
N THR A 119 4.56 -22.62 6.83
CA THR A 119 5.84 -22.40 7.53
C THR A 119 6.87 -21.64 6.69
N GLU A 120 7.01 -21.94 5.40
CA GLU A 120 7.98 -21.26 4.53
C GLU A 120 7.52 -19.84 4.18
N ALA A 121 6.22 -19.62 3.98
CA ALA A 121 5.66 -18.27 3.79
C ALA A 121 5.89 -17.37 5.02
N LEU A 122 5.69 -17.91 6.23
CA LEU A 122 5.96 -17.19 7.47
C LEU A 122 7.45 -16.85 7.64
N LEU A 123 8.34 -17.79 7.31
CA LEU A 123 9.79 -17.55 7.34
C LEU A 123 10.19 -16.48 6.32
N ARG A 124 9.65 -16.52 5.10
CA ARG A 124 9.89 -15.50 4.06
C ARG A 124 9.44 -14.12 4.53
N LYS A 125 8.24 -14.00 5.10
CA LYS A 125 7.74 -12.74 5.68
C LYS A 125 8.68 -12.20 6.75
N LYS A 126 9.12 -13.04 7.70
CA LYS A 126 10.08 -12.63 8.74
C LYS A 126 11.43 -12.19 8.17
N VAL A 127 11.94 -12.89 7.15
CA VAL A 127 13.17 -12.51 6.45
C VAL A 127 12.98 -11.14 5.79
N TYR A 128 11.89 -10.94 5.07
CA TYR A 128 11.55 -9.68 4.40
C TYR A 128 11.48 -8.52 5.40
N GLU A 129 10.68 -8.66 6.46
CA GLU A 129 10.51 -7.66 7.51
C GLU A 129 11.82 -7.34 8.24
N GLY A 130 12.60 -8.36 8.59
CA GLY A 130 13.90 -8.19 9.23
C GLY A 130 14.93 -7.53 8.32
N THR A 131 14.86 -7.80 7.01
CA THR A 131 15.72 -7.17 5.99
C THR A 131 15.40 -5.69 5.84
N ILE A 132 14.11 -5.31 5.86
CA ILE A 132 13.70 -3.90 5.87
C ILE A 132 14.26 -3.18 7.10
N ASN A 133 14.10 -3.75 8.30
CA ASN A 133 14.58 -3.14 9.54
C ASN A 133 16.09 -2.89 9.51
N LYS A 134 16.88 -3.92 9.17
CA LYS A 134 18.34 -3.81 9.03
C LYS A 134 18.76 -2.80 7.98
N THR A 135 18.01 -2.72 6.88
CA THR A 135 18.27 -1.75 5.81
C THR A 135 18.06 -0.32 6.29
N LEU A 136 16.98 -0.05 7.04
CA LEU A 136 16.73 1.25 7.63
C LEU A 136 17.80 1.62 8.66
N GLU A 137 18.15 0.69 9.56
CA GLU A 137 19.16 0.89 10.59
C GLU A 137 20.52 1.27 9.98
N ASN A 138 20.98 0.51 8.98
CA ASN A 138 22.29 0.73 8.36
C ASN A 138 22.36 1.98 7.47
N ASN A 139 21.22 2.48 6.98
CA ASN A 139 21.18 3.60 6.03
C ASN A 139 20.48 4.84 6.59
N PHE A 140 20.20 4.90 7.89
CA PHE A 140 19.58 6.08 8.47
C PHE A 140 20.35 7.41 8.20
N PRO A 141 21.70 7.44 8.20
CA PRO A 141 22.44 8.64 7.79
C PRO A 141 22.16 9.08 6.34
N LEU A 142 21.86 8.13 5.43
CA LEU A 142 21.46 8.44 4.06
C LEU A 142 20.09 9.11 4.03
N LEU A 143 19.13 8.65 4.83
CA LEU A 143 17.80 9.26 4.94
C LEU A 143 17.92 10.71 5.39
N LEU A 144 18.68 10.95 6.47
CA LEU A 144 18.96 12.30 6.96
C LEU A 144 19.55 13.17 5.86
N LYS A 145 20.63 12.72 5.22
CA LYS A 145 21.28 13.47 4.15
C LYS A 145 20.32 13.87 3.03
N LEU A 146 19.54 12.93 2.49
CA LEU A 146 18.65 13.19 1.35
C LEU A 146 17.48 14.12 1.72
N VAL A 147 16.97 14.00 2.95
CA VAL A 147 15.94 14.92 3.46
C VAL A 147 16.53 16.31 3.64
N GLU A 148 17.70 16.43 4.25
CA GLU A 148 18.39 17.70 4.48
C GLU A 148 18.66 18.44 3.17
N GLU A 149 19.14 17.75 2.13
CA GLU A 149 19.32 18.32 0.78
C GLU A 149 18.01 18.91 0.22
N LEU A 150 16.87 18.23 0.43
CA LEU A 150 15.56 18.73 0.01
C LEU A 150 15.12 19.96 0.81
N VAL A 151 15.28 19.92 2.15
CA VAL A 151 14.86 21.01 3.04
C VAL A 151 15.71 22.25 2.81
N GLU A 152 17.02 22.11 2.62
CA GLU A 152 17.93 23.21 2.25
C GLU A 152 17.51 23.84 0.92
N LYS A 153 17.16 23.02 -0.07
CA LYS A 153 16.63 23.51 -1.35
C LYS A 153 15.36 24.33 -1.14
N TRP A 154 14.40 23.85 -0.36
CA TRP A 154 13.16 24.58 -0.08
C TRP A 154 13.41 25.85 0.74
N GLN A 155 14.35 25.83 1.66
CA GLN A 155 14.74 26.99 2.46
C GLN A 155 15.40 28.10 1.62
N SER A 156 16.03 27.74 0.50
CA SER A 156 16.62 28.68 -0.46
C SER A 156 15.58 29.38 -1.35
N TYR A 157 14.35 28.88 -1.41
CA TYR A 157 13.31 29.46 -2.26
C TYR A 157 12.83 30.83 -1.74
N PRO A 158 12.54 31.79 -2.64
CA PRO A 158 11.82 33.00 -2.28
C PRO A 158 10.46 32.67 -1.67
N LYS A 159 9.97 33.49 -0.72
CA LYS A 159 8.66 33.29 -0.07
C LYS A 159 7.49 33.18 -1.05
N SER A 160 7.59 33.82 -2.21
CA SER A 160 6.56 33.80 -3.27
C SER A 160 6.62 32.56 -4.16
N GLN A 161 7.64 31.71 -4.03
CA GLN A 161 7.78 30.55 -4.90
C GLN A 161 6.81 29.44 -4.48
N HIS A 162 5.98 29.02 -5.42
CA HIS A 162 5.13 27.84 -5.26
C HIS A 162 5.99 26.58 -5.38
N THR A 163 5.87 25.70 -4.40
CA THR A 163 6.62 24.45 -4.30
C THR A 163 5.71 23.28 -4.66
N PRO A 164 6.01 22.53 -5.74
CA PRO A 164 5.24 21.34 -6.14
C PRO A 164 5.58 20.17 -5.24
N ILE A 165 4.74 19.88 -4.24
CA ILE A 165 5.06 18.88 -3.23
C ILE A 165 4.96 17.46 -3.80
N CYS A 166 4.08 17.18 -4.77
CA CYS A 166 3.97 15.83 -5.32
C CYS A 166 5.23 15.49 -6.12
N ALA A 167 5.68 16.39 -6.99
CA ALA A 167 6.89 16.17 -7.79
C ALA A 167 8.15 16.01 -6.92
N HIS A 168 8.33 16.88 -5.93
CA HIS A 168 9.51 16.87 -5.06
C HIS A 168 9.54 15.64 -4.13
N LEU A 169 8.43 15.31 -3.48
CA LEU A 169 8.38 14.22 -2.51
C LEU A 169 8.35 12.84 -3.18
N LEU A 170 7.80 12.73 -4.39
CA LEU A 170 7.97 11.54 -5.21
C LEU A 170 9.44 11.33 -5.60
N GLY A 171 10.13 12.40 -6.02
CA GLY A 171 11.56 12.35 -6.32
C GLY A 171 12.40 11.92 -5.11
N LEU A 172 12.13 12.50 -3.94
CA LEU A 172 12.80 12.13 -2.68
C LEU A 172 12.54 10.64 -2.33
N ALA A 173 11.29 10.21 -2.34
CA ALA A 173 10.93 8.83 -2.00
C ALA A 173 11.57 7.82 -2.96
N MET A 174 11.53 8.09 -4.27
CA MET A 174 12.20 7.26 -5.28
C MET A 174 13.71 7.19 -5.00
N LYS A 175 14.36 8.31 -4.71
CA LYS A 175 15.80 8.36 -4.43
C LYS A 175 16.18 7.62 -3.15
N ILE A 176 15.38 7.74 -2.09
CA ILE A 176 15.57 7.01 -0.84
C ILE A 176 15.37 5.51 -1.07
N VAL A 177 14.19 5.09 -1.55
CA VAL A 177 13.83 3.67 -1.64
C VAL A 177 14.74 2.91 -2.59
N THR A 178 15.09 3.51 -3.74
CA THR A 178 16.02 2.87 -4.68
C THR A 178 17.44 2.76 -4.13
N GLN A 179 17.93 3.73 -3.35
CA GLN A 179 19.24 3.58 -2.69
C GLN A 179 19.20 2.60 -1.51
N LEU A 180 18.12 2.56 -0.74
CA LEU A 180 17.92 1.53 0.29
C LEU A 180 17.91 0.14 -0.33
N ALA A 181 17.28 -0.01 -1.50
CA ALA A 181 17.17 -1.29 -2.18
C ALA A 181 18.48 -1.70 -2.88
N MET A 182 19.03 -0.77 -3.65
CA MET A 182 20.02 -0.97 -4.72
C MET A 182 21.34 -0.22 -4.50
N GLY A 183 21.48 0.46 -3.37
CA GLY A 183 22.72 1.13 -2.94
C GLY A 183 23.08 2.35 -3.79
N SER A 184 24.37 2.70 -3.74
CA SER A 184 24.90 3.96 -4.30
C SER A 184 24.76 4.13 -5.81
N ARG A 185 24.38 3.09 -6.57
CA ARG A 185 24.02 3.22 -8.00
C ARG A 185 22.95 4.28 -8.21
N PHE A 186 21.99 4.36 -7.28
CA PHE A 186 20.88 5.31 -7.32
C PHE A 186 21.19 6.65 -6.61
N ALA A 187 22.45 6.91 -6.27
CA ALA A 187 22.87 8.24 -5.85
C ALA A 187 22.83 9.24 -7.02
N GLN A 188 22.94 8.75 -8.26
CA GLN A 188 22.85 9.57 -9.48
C GLN A 188 21.39 9.74 -9.90
N ASP A 189 20.96 11.00 -10.07
CA ASP A 189 19.57 11.33 -10.41
C ASP A 189 19.13 10.73 -11.76
N ALA A 190 20.05 10.53 -12.70
CA ALA A 190 19.76 9.92 -14.00
C ALA A 190 19.23 8.48 -13.87
N GLU A 191 19.79 7.67 -12.96
CA GLU A 191 19.32 6.31 -12.70
C GLU A 191 17.94 6.33 -12.02
N VAL A 192 17.70 7.28 -11.11
CA VAL A 192 16.40 7.48 -10.45
C VAL A 192 15.32 7.88 -11.47
N ILE A 193 15.64 8.79 -12.40
CA ILE A 193 14.70 9.22 -13.47
C ILE A 193 14.35 8.05 -14.38
N ARG A 194 15.34 7.24 -14.78
CA ARG A 194 15.11 6.05 -15.62
C ARG A 194 14.23 5.03 -14.89
N PHE A 195 14.51 4.78 -13.62
CA PHE A 195 13.69 3.92 -12.77
C PHE A 195 12.25 4.44 -12.67
N ARG A 196 12.09 5.73 -12.38
CA ARG A 196 10.79 6.38 -12.24
C ARG A 196 9.92 6.21 -13.48
N LYS A 197 10.48 6.33 -14.68
CA LYS A 197 9.73 6.14 -15.94
C LYS A 197 9.10 4.74 -16.02
N ASN A 198 9.89 3.70 -15.75
CA ASN A 198 9.40 2.32 -15.80
C ASN A 198 8.45 2.02 -14.64
N HIS A 199 8.76 2.56 -13.45
CA HIS A 199 7.89 2.50 -12.29
C HIS A 199 6.50 3.08 -12.58
N GLU A 200 6.41 4.30 -13.12
CA GLU A 200 5.14 4.96 -13.44
C GLU A 200 4.33 4.16 -14.47
N ALA A 201 4.97 3.62 -15.50
CA ALA A 201 4.33 2.78 -16.51
C ALA A 201 3.73 1.50 -15.91
N ILE A 202 4.43 0.87 -14.96
CA ILE A 202 3.95 -0.34 -14.27
C ILE A 202 2.83 0.02 -13.28
N TRP A 203 3.07 1.01 -12.42
CA TRP A 203 2.16 1.36 -11.33
C TRP A 203 0.83 1.92 -11.83
N SER A 204 0.85 2.72 -12.91
CA SER A 204 -0.38 3.22 -13.54
C SER A 204 -1.28 2.08 -14.04
N GLU A 205 -0.70 1.01 -14.60
CA GLU A 205 -1.49 -0.12 -15.09
C GLU A 205 -1.99 -1.00 -13.93
N ILE A 206 -1.19 -1.16 -12.87
CA ILE A 206 -1.61 -1.83 -11.63
C ILE A 206 -2.78 -1.10 -10.96
N GLY A 207 -2.69 0.22 -10.81
CA GLY A 207 -3.69 1.05 -10.14
C GLY A 207 -4.95 1.31 -10.96
N LYS A 208 -4.82 1.42 -12.29
CA LYS A 208 -5.94 1.73 -13.19
C LYS A 208 -6.26 0.58 -14.13
N GLY A 209 -5.31 0.20 -14.98
CA GLY A 209 -5.51 -0.72 -16.11
C GLY A 209 -6.04 -2.11 -15.76
N TYR A 210 -5.60 -2.69 -14.64
CA TYR A 210 -6.11 -3.97 -14.15
C TYR A 210 -7.42 -3.82 -13.37
N LEU A 211 -7.58 -2.73 -12.61
CA LEU A 211 -8.78 -2.50 -11.79
C LEU A 211 -10.00 -2.09 -12.61
N ASP A 212 -9.82 -1.50 -13.79
CA ASP A 212 -10.89 -1.13 -14.74
C ASP A 212 -10.99 -2.07 -15.96
N GLY A 213 -10.11 -3.06 -16.07
CA GLY A 213 -10.02 -4.01 -17.19
C GLY A 213 -9.65 -3.36 -18.54
N SER A 214 -9.24 -2.09 -18.56
CA SER A 214 -8.92 -1.35 -19.78
C SER A 214 -7.60 -1.79 -20.40
N MET A 215 -6.71 -2.41 -19.63
CA MET A 215 -5.42 -2.90 -20.12
C MET A 215 -5.60 -4.07 -21.09
N GLU A 216 -6.52 -5.00 -20.82
CA GLU A 216 -6.80 -6.15 -21.70
C GLU A 216 -7.35 -5.71 -23.07
N LYS A 217 -7.97 -4.54 -23.13
CA LYS A 217 -8.57 -3.95 -24.32
C LYS A 217 -7.56 -3.22 -25.21
N SER A 218 -6.31 -3.04 -24.76
CA SER A 218 -5.28 -2.28 -25.48
C SER A 218 -3.96 -3.04 -25.57
N SER A 219 -3.67 -3.58 -26.76
CA SER A 219 -2.40 -4.27 -27.05
C SER A 219 -1.17 -3.36 -26.88
N SER A 220 -1.29 -2.07 -27.20
CA SER A 220 -0.19 -1.11 -27.05
C SER A 220 0.12 -0.80 -25.58
N ARG A 221 -0.90 -0.64 -24.72
CA ARG A 221 -0.69 -0.44 -23.27
C ARG A 221 -0.09 -1.67 -22.63
N LYS A 222 -0.61 -2.86 -22.98
CA LYS A 222 -0.04 -4.13 -22.52
C LYS A 222 1.42 -4.30 -22.93
N ALA A 223 1.76 -4.02 -24.19
CA ALA A 223 3.15 -4.08 -24.65
C ALA A 223 4.06 -3.08 -23.93
N HIS A 224 3.55 -1.86 -23.65
CA HIS A 224 4.29 -0.87 -22.89
C HIS A 224 4.56 -1.31 -21.44
N TYR A 225 3.55 -1.87 -20.78
CA TYR A 225 3.66 -2.47 -19.45
C TYR A 225 4.70 -3.60 -19.41
N GLU A 226 4.59 -4.56 -20.33
CA GLU A 226 5.51 -5.71 -20.42
C GLU A 226 6.95 -5.25 -20.70
N SER A 227 7.13 -4.24 -21.56
CA SER A 227 8.45 -3.64 -21.82
C SER A 227 9.02 -2.98 -20.57
N ALA A 228 8.24 -2.15 -19.88
CA ALA A 228 8.68 -1.47 -18.66
C ALA A 228 9.04 -2.47 -17.55
N LEU A 229 8.22 -3.51 -17.36
CA LEU A 229 8.46 -4.60 -16.43
C LEU A 229 9.76 -5.33 -16.77
N SER A 230 9.95 -5.72 -18.03
CA SER A 230 11.16 -6.41 -18.48
C SER A 230 12.43 -5.59 -18.27
N GLU A 231 12.38 -4.28 -18.57
CA GLU A 231 13.50 -3.36 -18.33
C GLU A 231 13.84 -3.25 -16.84
N MET A 232 12.82 -3.14 -15.99
CA MET A 232 12.99 -3.03 -14.55
C MET A 232 13.56 -4.33 -13.96
N GLU A 233 13.06 -5.49 -14.37
CA GLU A 233 13.64 -6.78 -13.98
C GLU A 233 15.09 -6.95 -14.42
N SER A 234 15.42 -6.53 -15.65
CA SER A 234 16.78 -6.61 -16.19
C SER A 234 17.75 -5.76 -15.36
N MET A 235 17.31 -4.56 -14.97
CA MET A 235 18.07 -3.70 -14.07
C MET A 235 18.24 -4.31 -12.67
N LEU A 236 17.19 -4.86 -12.06
CA LEU A 236 17.31 -5.55 -10.76
C LEU A 236 18.27 -6.75 -10.84
N LYS A 237 18.17 -7.57 -11.89
CA LYS A 237 19.07 -8.71 -12.14
C LYS A 237 20.52 -8.27 -12.31
N SER A 238 20.78 -7.16 -13.01
CA SER A 238 22.12 -6.57 -13.13
C SER A 238 22.70 -6.22 -11.76
N VAL A 239 21.93 -5.52 -10.93
CA VAL A 239 22.36 -5.11 -9.59
C VAL A 239 22.61 -6.32 -8.68
N ILE A 240 21.75 -7.34 -8.75
CA ILE A 240 21.95 -8.60 -8.02
C ILE A 240 23.28 -9.25 -8.42
N LYS A 241 23.55 -9.39 -9.73
CA LYS A 241 24.79 -9.99 -10.23
C LYS A 241 26.05 -9.22 -9.81
N GLU A 242 25.99 -7.88 -9.86
CA GLU A 242 27.07 -7.00 -9.40
C GLU A 242 27.40 -7.19 -7.90
N ARG A 243 26.42 -7.64 -7.11
CA ARG A 243 26.51 -7.79 -5.65
C ARG A 243 26.81 -9.20 -5.18
N SER A 244 26.29 -10.23 -5.85
CA SER A 244 26.51 -11.64 -5.51
C SER A 244 28.00 -12.06 -5.52
N GLY A 245 28.89 -11.26 -6.12
CA GLY A 245 30.34 -11.48 -6.14
C GLY A 245 31.16 -10.60 -5.18
N ARG A 246 30.54 -9.66 -4.46
CA ARG A 246 31.24 -8.76 -3.54
C ARG A 246 31.18 -9.33 -2.12
N GLY A 247 32.32 -9.71 -1.55
CA GLY A 247 32.46 -10.04 -0.12
C GLY A 247 32.33 -8.83 0.83
N ALA A 248 31.56 -7.81 0.45
CA ALA A 248 31.39 -6.58 1.21
C ALA A 248 30.35 -6.76 2.33
N SER A 249 30.46 -5.93 3.38
CA SER A 249 29.45 -5.88 4.43
C SER A 249 28.10 -5.47 3.85
N PRO A 250 26.99 -6.12 4.26
CA PRO A 250 25.67 -5.85 3.69
C PRO A 250 25.24 -4.44 4.06
N SER A 251 24.86 -3.67 3.05
CA SER A 251 24.43 -2.28 3.23
C SER A 251 23.02 -2.06 2.71
N ALA A 252 22.65 -2.65 1.58
CA ALA A 252 21.34 -2.48 0.97
C ALA A 252 20.42 -3.68 1.19
N PHE A 253 19.13 -3.47 0.96
CA PHE A 253 18.08 -4.50 1.06
C PHE A 253 18.44 -5.80 0.32
N MET A 254 18.91 -5.71 -0.93
CA MET A 254 19.29 -6.89 -1.71
C MET A 254 20.47 -7.65 -1.08
N ASP A 255 21.41 -6.96 -0.43
CA ASP A 255 22.56 -7.62 0.21
C ASP A 255 22.09 -8.51 1.36
N PHE A 256 21.15 -8.01 2.17
CA PHE A 256 20.54 -8.78 3.26
C PHE A 256 19.71 -9.96 2.75
N LEU A 257 18.96 -9.79 1.65
CA LEU A 257 18.22 -10.88 1.02
C LEU A 257 19.15 -11.98 0.47
N LEU A 258 20.27 -11.60 -0.15
CA LEU A 258 21.30 -12.53 -0.62
C LEU A 258 21.92 -13.31 0.55
N GLN A 259 22.17 -12.65 1.67
CA GLN A 259 22.68 -13.32 2.89
C GLN A 259 21.67 -14.29 3.52
N ALA A 260 20.38 -14.03 3.36
CA ALA A 260 19.32 -14.95 3.78
C ALA A 260 19.21 -16.20 2.90
N LYS A 261 20.12 -16.38 1.92
CA LYS A 261 20.20 -17.53 1.00
C LYS A 261 18.91 -17.74 0.18
N LEU A 262 18.22 -16.66 -0.14
CA LEU A 262 17.13 -16.69 -1.11
C LEU A 262 17.68 -16.92 -2.52
N SER A 263 16.89 -17.54 -3.39
CA SER A 263 17.24 -17.66 -4.80
C SER A 263 17.30 -16.29 -5.48
N GLU A 264 18.09 -16.13 -6.54
CA GLU A 264 18.17 -14.86 -7.28
C GLU A 264 16.80 -14.36 -7.76
N ARG A 265 15.92 -15.30 -8.15
CA ARG A 265 14.54 -14.99 -8.52
C ARG A 265 13.77 -14.38 -7.35
N GLN A 266 13.84 -14.98 -6.17
CA GLN A 266 13.17 -14.45 -4.97
C GLN A 266 13.74 -13.08 -4.60
N VAL A 267 15.06 -12.90 -4.61
CA VAL A 267 15.69 -11.59 -4.34
C VAL A 267 15.17 -10.53 -5.31
N MET A 268 15.04 -10.86 -6.59
CA MET A 268 14.49 -9.97 -7.61
C MET A 268 13.01 -9.63 -7.34
N GLU A 269 12.17 -10.63 -7.10
CA GLU A 269 10.73 -10.44 -6.83
C GLU A 269 10.49 -9.59 -5.57
N GLU A 270 11.20 -9.88 -4.46
CA GLU A 270 11.07 -9.10 -3.22
C GLU A 270 11.57 -7.65 -3.40
N SER A 271 12.65 -7.46 -4.18
CA SER A 271 13.18 -6.13 -4.47
C SER A 271 12.26 -5.33 -5.40
N MET A 272 11.58 -6.00 -6.34
CA MET A 272 10.57 -5.40 -7.20
C MET A 272 9.42 -4.85 -6.36
N VAL A 273 8.87 -5.68 -5.46
CA VAL A 273 7.78 -5.27 -4.55
C VAL A 273 8.22 -4.10 -3.66
N PHE A 274 9.36 -4.24 -2.99
CA PHE A 274 9.88 -3.20 -2.10
C PHE A 274 10.06 -1.86 -2.81
N THR A 275 10.63 -1.87 -4.02
CA THR A 275 10.93 -0.64 -4.75
C THR A 275 9.71 -0.04 -5.44
N LEU A 276 8.77 -0.84 -5.96
CA LEU A 276 7.52 -0.36 -6.53
C LEU A 276 6.59 0.23 -5.46
N ALA A 277 6.18 -0.60 -4.49
CA ALA A 277 5.21 -0.21 -3.47
C ALA A 277 5.82 0.79 -2.48
N GLY A 278 7.04 0.54 -2.02
CA GLY A 278 7.73 1.39 -1.04
C GLY A 278 7.89 2.82 -1.52
N SER A 279 8.19 3.03 -2.82
CA SER A 279 8.34 4.39 -3.38
C SER A 279 7.03 5.17 -3.36
N VAL A 280 5.91 4.55 -3.79
CA VAL A 280 4.61 5.23 -3.88
C VAL A 280 4.02 5.47 -2.50
N ILE A 281 4.09 4.50 -1.59
CA ILE A 281 3.58 4.62 -0.22
C ILE A 281 4.35 5.71 0.52
N THR A 282 5.69 5.70 0.43
CA THR A 282 6.55 6.72 1.07
C THR A 282 6.28 8.11 0.51
N ALA A 283 6.21 8.25 -0.82
CA ALA A 283 5.92 9.52 -1.47
C ALA A 283 4.59 10.09 -0.98
N ASN A 284 3.51 9.29 -1.06
CA ASN A 284 2.17 9.80 -0.76
C ASN A 284 1.95 10.04 0.73
N LEU A 285 2.55 9.27 1.63
CA LEU A 285 2.54 9.61 3.05
C LEU A 285 3.17 10.99 3.30
N CYS A 286 4.33 11.25 2.70
CA CYS A 286 5.00 12.55 2.83
C CYS A 286 4.16 13.68 2.21
N ILE A 287 3.58 13.46 1.03
CA ILE A 287 2.73 14.44 0.32
C ILE A 287 1.53 14.81 1.17
N TRP A 288 0.77 13.82 1.64
CA TRP A 288 -0.40 14.08 2.47
C TRP A 288 -0.03 14.71 3.82
N ALA A 289 1.08 14.32 4.43
CA ALA A 289 1.53 14.91 5.70
C ALA A 289 1.86 16.40 5.52
N VAL A 290 2.65 16.73 4.50
CA VAL A 290 2.99 18.13 4.17
C VAL A 290 1.74 18.93 3.80
N HIS A 291 0.82 18.34 3.03
CA HIS A 291 -0.45 18.97 2.67
C HIS A 291 -1.30 19.28 3.91
N PHE A 292 -1.57 18.31 4.78
CA PHE A 292 -2.40 18.54 5.98
C PHE A 292 -1.75 19.50 6.97
N LEU A 293 -0.43 19.45 7.13
CA LEU A 293 0.29 20.44 7.93
C LEU A 293 0.13 21.85 7.36
N SER A 294 0.19 22.02 6.04
CA SER A 294 0.01 23.33 5.40
C SER A 294 -1.38 23.96 5.64
N LEU A 295 -2.37 23.15 6.02
CA LEU A 295 -3.73 23.59 6.35
C LEU A 295 -3.92 23.97 7.82
N SER A 296 -2.95 23.69 8.71
CA SER A 296 -3.11 23.91 10.15
C SER A 296 -1.82 24.38 10.82
N GLU A 297 -1.74 25.69 11.08
CA GLU A 297 -0.64 26.28 11.83
C GLU A 297 -0.55 25.72 13.26
N ALA A 298 -1.68 25.49 13.92
CA ALA A 298 -1.72 24.95 15.27
C ALA A 298 -1.09 23.55 15.36
N VAL A 299 -1.34 22.68 14.38
CA VAL A 299 -0.70 21.36 14.34
C VAL A 299 0.80 21.50 14.06
N GLN A 300 1.20 22.39 13.14
CA GLN A 300 2.62 22.65 12.88
C GLN A 300 3.35 23.16 14.13
N ASP A 301 2.72 24.01 14.93
CA ASP A 301 3.32 24.55 16.16
C ASP A 301 3.48 23.52 17.25
N LYS A 302 2.43 22.76 17.54
CA LYS A 302 2.52 21.67 18.51
C LYS A 302 3.53 20.59 18.11
N LEU A 303 3.64 20.29 16.82
CA LEU A 303 4.67 19.39 16.31
C LEU A 303 6.08 19.99 16.48
N ASN A 304 6.26 21.28 16.19
CA ASN A 304 7.53 21.95 16.40
C ASN A 304 7.94 21.95 17.88
N GLU A 305 7.01 22.17 18.80
CA GLU A 305 7.24 22.14 20.25
C GLU A 305 7.80 20.78 20.69
N GLU A 306 7.15 19.68 20.32
CA GLU A 306 7.66 18.33 20.62
C GLU A 306 9.06 18.11 20.02
N LEU A 307 9.25 18.51 18.75
CA LEU A 307 10.53 18.31 18.07
C LEU A 307 11.67 19.06 18.77
N VAL A 308 11.42 20.29 19.24
CA VAL A 308 12.42 21.08 19.99
C VAL A 308 12.67 20.46 21.37
N GLU A 309 11.61 20.03 22.08
CA GLU A 309 11.74 19.42 23.40
C GLU A 309 12.54 18.12 23.37
N VAL A 310 12.23 17.23 22.43
CA VAL A 310 12.81 15.88 22.37
C VAL A 310 14.19 15.89 21.69
N LEU A 311 14.35 16.64 20.60
CA LEU A 311 15.57 16.61 19.79
C LEU A 311 16.59 17.68 20.21
N GLY A 312 16.15 18.82 20.74
CA GLY A 312 17.00 19.99 20.94
C GLY A 312 17.50 20.54 19.61
N ASP A 313 18.81 20.78 19.52
CA ASP A 313 19.46 21.25 18.30
C ASP A 313 19.85 20.13 17.33
N GLU A 314 19.94 18.89 17.81
CA GLU A 314 20.41 17.74 17.03
C GLU A 314 19.40 17.29 15.96
N PRO A 315 19.85 16.70 14.83
CA PRO A 315 18.97 15.98 13.92
C PRO A 315 18.25 14.81 14.62
N VAL A 316 17.12 14.36 14.07
CA VAL A 316 16.45 13.15 14.57
C VAL A 316 17.37 11.95 14.44
N SER A 317 17.34 11.05 15.43
CA SER A 317 18.04 9.78 15.44
C SER A 317 17.06 8.61 15.60
N LEU A 318 17.44 7.40 15.19
CA LEU A 318 16.58 6.21 15.29
C LEU A 318 16.09 5.94 16.73
N ASP A 319 16.94 6.17 17.73
CA ASP A 319 16.61 5.98 19.15
C ASP A 319 15.65 7.04 19.70
N LYS A 320 15.57 8.21 19.04
CA LYS A 320 14.63 9.28 19.41
C LYS A 320 13.30 9.21 18.68
N ILE A 321 13.19 8.52 17.54
CA ILE A 321 11.91 8.37 16.81
C ILE A 321 10.77 7.89 17.73
N PRO A 322 10.94 6.84 18.58
CA PRO A 322 9.86 6.38 19.47
C PRO A 322 9.41 7.41 20.52
N GLN A 323 10.19 8.47 20.76
CA GLN A 323 9.89 9.53 21.72
C GLN A 323 9.03 10.64 21.09
N LEU A 324 8.97 10.73 19.76
CA LEU A 324 8.18 11.71 19.00
C LEU A 324 6.72 11.27 18.86
N ARG A 325 5.98 11.29 19.97
CA ARG A 325 4.62 10.76 20.07
C ARG A 325 3.63 11.56 19.23
N TYR A 326 3.65 12.88 19.30
CA TYR A 326 2.77 13.75 18.53
C TYR A 326 3.11 13.69 17.03
N CYS A 327 4.39 13.58 16.66
CA CYS A 327 4.78 13.30 15.28
C CYS A 327 4.16 11.98 14.77
N GLN A 328 4.20 10.91 15.57
CA GLN A 328 3.54 9.65 15.23
C GLN A 328 2.02 9.81 15.09
N GLN A 329 1.38 10.60 15.96
CA GLN A 329 -0.05 10.92 15.88
C GLN A 329 -0.39 11.69 14.59
N VAL A 330 0.42 12.67 14.20
CA VAL A 330 0.29 13.42 12.94
C VAL A 330 0.38 12.49 11.74
N LEU A 331 1.32 11.54 11.74
CA LEU A 331 1.48 10.60 10.64
C LEU A 331 0.34 9.56 10.60
N ASN A 332 -0.12 9.05 11.74
CA ASN A 332 -1.27 8.16 11.81
C ASN A 332 -2.54 8.85 11.28
N GLU A 333 -2.73 10.11 11.67
CA GLU A 333 -3.85 10.93 11.21
C GLU A 333 -3.75 11.28 9.73
N THR A 334 -2.54 11.40 9.20
CA THR A 334 -2.29 11.54 7.77
C THR A 334 -2.76 10.29 7.03
N VAL A 335 -2.35 9.10 7.47
CA VAL A 335 -2.76 7.83 6.86
C VAL A 335 -4.29 7.66 6.90
N ARG A 336 -4.92 7.98 8.04
CA ARG A 336 -6.38 7.89 8.22
C ARG A 336 -7.12 8.86 7.31
N THR A 337 -6.79 10.15 7.38
CA THR A 337 -7.51 11.22 6.66
C THR A 337 -7.35 11.08 5.15
N ALA A 338 -6.14 10.77 4.68
CA ALA A 338 -5.87 10.52 3.26
C ALA A 338 -6.44 9.18 2.79
N LYS A 339 -6.80 8.26 3.70
CA LYS A 339 -7.10 6.85 3.39
C LYS A 339 -5.96 6.26 2.55
N LEU A 340 -4.72 6.37 3.05
CA LEU A 340 -3.51 6.18 2.25
C LEU A 340 -3.52 4.85 1.47
N THR A 341 -3.94 3.76 2.09
CA THR A 341 -4.23 2.48 1.41
C THR A 341 -5.68 2.11 1.69
N PRO A 342 -6.63 2.50 0.80
CA PRO A 342 -8.06 2.44 1.11
C PRO A 342 -8.64 1.02 1.04
N ILE A 343 -7.85 0.05 0.58
CA ILE A 343 -8.29 -1.31 0.31
C ILE A 343 -7.19 -2.27 0.74
N ALA A 344 -7.57 -3.30 1.48
CA ALA A 344 -6.80 -4.53 1.56
C ALA A 344 -7.67 -5.68 1.08
N ALA A 345 -7.07 -6.75 0.60
CA ALA A 345 -7.79 -7.99 0.29
C ALA A 345 -7.14 -9.12 1.07
N ARG A 346 -7.81 -10.25 1.28
CA ARG A 346 -7.34 -11.54 1.84
C ARG A 346 -8.06 -12.68 1.13
N LEU A 347 -7.39 -13.81 0.95
CA LEU A 347 -8.03 -15.02 0.43
C LEU A 347 -8.43 -15.91 1.61
N GLN A 348 -9.67 -16.37 1.63
CA GLN A 348 -10.16 -17.23 2.70
C GLN A 348 -9.54 -18.63 2.61
N GLU A 349 -8.56 -18.95 3.46
CA GLU A 349 -7.84 -20.24 3.39
C GLU A 349 -8.64 -21.42 3.95
N VAL A 350 -9.57 -21.17 4.87
CA VAL A 350 -10.45 -22.15 5.52
C VAL A 350 -11.85 -21.55 5.65
N GLU A 351 -12.92 -22.34 5.58
CA GLU A 351 -14.28 -21.80 5.81
C GLU A 351 -14.36 -21.11 7.20
N GLY A 352 -14.93 -19.91 7.23
CA GLY A 352 -15.04 -19.08 8.43
C GLY A 352 -16.39 -18.41 8.55
N LYS A 353 -16.61 -17.71 9.67
CA LYS A 353 -17.84 -16.92 9.91
C LYS A 353 -17.50 -15.50 10.28
N VAL A 354 -18.32 -14.58 9.80
CA VAL A 354 -18.37 -13.16 10.19
C VAL A 354 -19.84 -12.83 10.40
N ASP A 355 -20.17 -12.39 11.60
CA ASP A 355 -21.54 -12.28 12.10
C ASP A 355 -22.33 -13.59 11.92
N GLU A 356 -23.54 -13.54 11.38
CA GLU A 356 -24.31 -14.73 11.00
C GLU A 356 -23.87 -15.36 9.67
N HIS A 357 -22.95 -14.74 8.93
CA HIS A 357 -22.61 -15.14 7.58
C HIS A 357 -21.45 -16.14 7.51
N VAL A 358 -21.60 -17.14 6.64
CA VAL A 358 -20.52 -18.10 6.35
C VAL A 358 -19.73 -17.63 5.13
N ILE A 359 -18.41 -17.48 5.31
CA ILE A 359 -17.46 -17.16 4.24
C ILE A 359 -16.74 -18.47 3.82
N PRO A 360 -17.04 -19.01 2.63
CA PRO A 360 -16.45 -20.25 2.15
C PRO A 360 -14.94 -20.11 1.90
N LYS A 361 -14.25 -21.24 1.97
CA LYS A 361 -12.87 -21.37 1.49
C LYS A 361 -12.74 -20.83 0.06
N GLU A 362 -11.61 -20.21 -0.24
CA GLU A 362 -11.22 -19.66 -1.55
C GLU A 362 -12.02 -18.42 -1.97
N THR A 363 -12.82 -17.85 -1.06
CA THR A 363 -13.49 -16.56 -1.26
C THR A 363 -12.49 -15.43 -1.13
N LEU A 364 -12.52 -14.46 -2.06
CA LEU A 364 -11.79 -13.20 -1.91
C LEU A 364 -12.55 -12.31 -0.92
N VAL A 365 -11.87 -11.92 0.15
CA VAL A 365 -12.40 -11.01 1.17
C VAL A 365 -11.68 -9.68 1.05
N ILE A 366 -12.42 -8.62 0.78
CA ILE A 366 -11.92 -7.25 0.72
C ILE A 366 -12.21 -6.56 2.05
N TYR A 367 -11.18 -5.93 2.60
CA TYR A 367 -11.32 -4.98 3.68
C TYR A 367 -11.44 -3.59 3.07
N ALA A 368 -12.63 -3.00 3.19
CA ALA A 368 -12.92 -1.65 2.71
C ALA A 368 -12.34 -0.61 3.68
N LEU A 369 -11.01 -0.60 3.86
CA LEU A 369 -10.31 0.20 4.86
C LEU A 369 -10.67 1.69 4.77
N GLY A 370 -10.83 2.24 3.57
CA GLY A 370 -11.24 3.63 3.38
C GLY A 370 -12.65 3.92 3.91
N VAL A 371 -13.57 2.94 3.82
CA VAL A 371 -14.91 3.02 4.45
C VAL A 371 -14.76 2.99 5.96
N VAL A 372 -13.99 2.02 6.47
CA VAL A 372 -13.73 1.86 7.91
C VAL A 372 -13.11 3.12 8.52
N LEU A 373 -12.16 3.77 7.84
CA LEU A 373 -11.46 4.98 8.32
C LEU A 373 -12.35 6.24 8.34
N GLN A 374 -13.54 6.16 7.74
CA GLN A 374 -14.54 7.22 7.70
C GLN A 374 -15.78 6.93 8.52
N ASP A 375 -15.87 5.74 9.12
CA ASP A 375 -16.95 5.36 10.01
C ASP A 375 -17.00 6.29 11.23
N ALA A 376 -18.12 7.00 11.39
CA ALA A 376 -18.29 7.98 12.45
C ALA A 376 -18.45 7.34 13.84
N ASP A 377 -18.83 6.06 13.91
CA ASP A 377 -18.93 5.32 15.16
C ASP A 377 -17.54 4.97 15.72
N THR A 378 -16.57 4.76 14.83
CA THR A 378 -15.16 4.52 15.18
C THR A 378 -14.35 5.83 15.27
N TRP A 379 -14.58 6.79 14.37
CA TRP A 379 -13.76 7.99 14.21
C TRP A 379 -14.59 9.27 14.34
N THR A 380 -14.60 9.86 15.54
CA THR A 380 -15.28 11.14 15.79
C THR A 380 -14.80 12.23 14.82
N LEU A 381 -15.75 12.87 14.14
CA LEU A 381 -15.52 13.88 13.09
C LEU A 381 -14.53 13.36 12.02
N PRO A 382 -14.89 12.31 11.27
CA PRO A 382 -13.94 11.54 10.45
C PRO A 382 -13.28 12.36 9.32
N TYR A 383 -13.87 13.47 8.91
CA TYR A 383 -13.31 14.34 7.87
C TYR A 383 -12.38 15.43 8.40
N ARG A 384 -12.29 15.60 9.73
CA ARG A 384 -11.39 16.57 10.36
C ARG A 384 -10.02 15.95 10.58
N PHE A 385 -8.98 16.62 10.09
CA PHE A 385 -7.60 16.30 10.42
C PHE A 385 -7.31 16.71 11.87
N ASP A 386 -7.22 15.72 12.76
CA ASP A 386 -7.04 15.91 14.20
C ASP A 386 -6.10 14.83 14.79
N PRO A 387 -4.80 15.14 14.90
CA PRO A 387 -3.81 14.21 15.45
C PRO A 387 -4.10 13.76 16.89
N ASP A 388 -4.72 14.62 17.70
CA ASP A 388 -4.94 14.35 19.13
C ASP A 388 -5.88 13.17 19.36
N ARG A 389 -6.69 12.76 18.39
CA ARG A 389 -7.50 11.55 18.50
C ARG A 389 -6.68 10.27 18.73
N PHE A 390 -5.41 10.25 18.32
CA PHE A 390 -4.51 9.14 18.57
C PHE A 390 -3.86 9.16 19.98
N THR A 391 -4.30 10.04 20.88
CA THR A 391 -4.05 9.85 22.32
C THR A 391 -4.93 8.75 22.91
N ASP A 392 -6.06 8.43 22.28
CA ASP A 392 -6.97 7.38 22.71
C ASP A 392 -6.43 5.99 22.33
N GLU A 393 -6.23 5.13 23.33
CA GLU A 393 -5.75 3.76 23.15
C GLU A 393 -6.71 2.90 22.32
N ALA A 394 -8.03 3.12 22.42
CA ALA A 394 -9.02 2.37 21.65
C ALA A 394 -8.93 2.69 20.15
N VAL A 395 -8.70 3.98 19.82
CA VAL A 395 -8.43 4.44 18.45
C VAL A 395 -7.15 3.80 17.94
N MET A 396 -6.06 3.85 18.71
CA MET A 396 -4.77 3.24 18.34
C MET A 396 -4.87 1.73 18.13
N LYS A 397 -5.66 1.03 18.96
CA LYS A 397 -5.90 -0.42 18.84
C LYS A 397 -6.67 -0.74 17.57
N SER A 398 -7.72 0.02 17.25
CA SER A 398 -8.47 -0.13 16.01
C SER A 398 -7.58 0.14 14.80
N PHE A 399 -6.80 1.23 14.81
CA PHE A 399 -5.85 1.56 13.75
C PHE A 399 -4.78 0.47 13.52
N SER A 400 -4.26 -0.11 14.61
CA SER A 400 -3.27 -1.20 14.53
C SER A 400 -3.88 -2.50 13.98
N LEU A 401 -5.13 -2.81 14.33
CA LEU A 401 -5.85 -3.97 13.79
C LEU A 401 -6.02 -3.89 12.26
N LEU A 402 -6.20 -2.67 11.73
CA LEU A 402 -6.32 -2.41 10.30
C LEU A 402 -4.98 -2.54 9.54
N GLY A 403 -3.86 -2.81 10.24
CA GLY A 403 -2.55 -3.00 9.62
C GLY A 403 -1.81 -1.68 9.30
N PHE A 404 -2.20 -0.58 9.94
CA PHE A 404 -1.53 0.72 9.76
C PHE A 404 -0.44 1.01 10.80
N SER A 405 -0.37 0.24 11.89
CA SER A 405 0.64 0.38 12.94
C SER A 405 0.88 -0.93 13.70
N GLY A 406 1.97 -0.98 14.47
CA GLY A 406 2.36 -2.15 15.28
C GLY A 406 2.87 -3.33 14.46
N ASN A 407 2.81 -4.54 15.04
CA ASN A 407 3.38 -5.76 14.44
C ASN A 407 2.62 -6.27 13.21
N GLN A 408 1.38 -5.79 13.01
CA GLN A 408 0.57 -6.10 11.83
C GLN A 408 0.71 -5.03 10.74
N ALA A 409 1.55 -4.00 10.97
CA ALA A 409 1.76 -2.95 10.00
C ALA A 409 2.36 -3.50 8.71
N CYS A 410 1.84 -3.02 7.58
CA CYS A 410 2.46 -3.22 6.27
C CYS A 410 3.97 -2.88 6.35
N PRO A 411 4.87 -3.77 5.88
CA PRO A 411 6.30 -3.56 6.00
C PRO A 411 6.80 -2.27 5.34
N GLU A 412 6.29 -1.92 4.17
CA GLU A 412 6.61 -0.70 3.42
C GLU A 412 6.14 0.55 4.15
N LEU A 413 5.02 0.48 4.87
CA LEU A 413 4.51 1.61 5.65
C LEU A 413 5.46 1.96 6.80
N ARG A 414 6.23 1.00 7.35
CA ARG A 414 7.27 1.28 8.36
C ARG A 414 8.44 2.10 7.81
N VAL A 415 8.83 1.85 6.55
CA VAL A 415 9.80 2.70 5.84
C VAL A 415 9.22 4.08 5.65
N ALA A 416 7.97 4.16 5.19
CA ALA A 416 7.28 5.43 4.97
C ALA A 416 7.19 6.27 6.26
N TYR A 417 6.81 5.68 7.41
CA TYR A 417 6.78 6.39 8.69
C TYR A 417 8.16 6.91 9.11
N THR A 418 9.21 6.10 8.95
CA THR A 418 10.59 6.52 9.25
C THR A 418 10.99 7.71 8.38
N VAL A 419 10.80 7.62 7.07
CA VAL A 419 11.13 8.70 6.13
C VAL A 419 10.32 9.96 6.40
N ALA A 420 9.00 9.82 6.63
CA ALA A 420 8.12 10.93 6.92
C ALA A 420 8.47 11.58 8.27
N THR A 421 8.84 10.81 9.30
CA THR A 421 9.32 11.35 10.57
C THR A 421 10.57 12.19 10.39
N VAL A 422 11.56 11.68 9.64
CA VAL A 422 12.78 12.43 9.31
C VAL A 422 12.44 13.71 8.54
N LEU A 423 11.60 13.60 7.51
CA LEU A 423 11.13 14.74 6.71
C LEU A 423 10.45 15.81 7.57
N LEU A 424 9.46 15.43 8.37
CA LEU A 424 8.70 16.35 9.22
C LEU A 424 9.60 16.99 10.29
N SER A 425 10.52 16.21 10.88
CA SER A 425 11.46 16.73 11.88
C SER A 425 12.36 17.83 11.32
N SER A 426 12.82 17.70 10.07
CA SER A 426 13.68 18.70 9.42
C SER A 426 12.86 19.88 8.86
N LEU A 427 11.74 19.60 8.19
CA LEU A 427 10.86 20.63 7.62
C LEU A 427 10.28 21.54 8.69
N VAL A 428 9.61 20.98 9.69
CA VAL A 428 8.81 21.77 10.64
C VAL A 428 9.69 22.62 11.56
N ARG A 429 10.90 22.15 11.90
CA ARG A 429 11.86 22.94 12.70
C ARG A 429 12.40 24.16 11.95
N ARG A 430 12.50 24.11 10.62
CA ARG A 430 13.17 25.15 9.80
C ARG A 430 12.22 26.01 8.98
N LEU A 431 11.05 25.48 8.65
CA LEU A 431 10.10 26.08 7.74
C LEU A 431 8.70 26.11 8.34
N ARG A 432 7.95 27.13 7.93
CA ARG A 432 6.50 27.23 8.02
C ARG A 432 5.93 26.83 6.67
N LEU A 433 4.96 25.92 6.68
CA LEU A 433 4.28 25.44 5.48
C LEU A 433 2.96 26.19 5.33
N HIS A 434 2.70 26.74 4.15
CA HIS A 434 1.52 27.56 3.90
C HIS A 434 0.73 26.97 2.73
N HIS A 435 -0.56 26.74 2.97
CA HIS A 435 -1.49 26.37 1.91
C HIS A 435 -1.60 27.49 0.86
N LEU A 436 -1.71 27.11 -0.41
CA LEU A 436 -1.96 28.04 -1.49
C LEU A 436 -3.46 28.38 -1.57
N GLU A 437 -3.82 29.64 -1.32
CA GLU A 437 -5.21 30.10 -1.32
C GLU A 437 -5.94 29.76 -2.64
N GLY A 438 -7.15 29.20 -2.54
CA GLY A 438 -7.97 28.80 -3.68
C GLY A 438 -7.60 27.45 -4.31
N GLN A 439 -6.55 26.78 -3.84
CA GLN A 439 -6.21 25.44 -4.32
C GLN A 439 -7.09 24.37 -3.68
N VAL A 440 -7.83 23.62 -4.50
CA VAL A 440 -8.57 22.43 -4.06
C VAL A 440 -7.74 21.18 -4.38
N VAL A 441 -7.47 20.35 -3.38
CA VAL A 441 -6.75 19.09 -3.55
C VAL A 441 -7.75 17.95 -3.56
N GLU A 442 -7.96 17.35 -4.73
CA GLU A 442 -8.81 16.18 -4.88
C GLU A 442 -7.99 14.88 -4.76
N SER A 443 -8.56 13.88 -4.09
CA SER A 443 -7.96 12.55 -4.01
C SER A 443 -8.30 11.68 -5.23
N ARG A 444 -7.36 10.83 -5.61
CA ARG A 444 -7.54 9.69 -6.51
C ARG A 444 -7.31 8.40 -5.71
N TYR A 445 -8.33 7.54 -5.68
CA TYR A 445 -8.32 6.31 -4.89
C TYR A 445 -7.95 5.10 -5.74
N GLU A 446 -6.67 4.76 -5.76
CA GLU A 446 -6.16 3.52 -6.36
C GLU A 446 -5.69 2.57 -5.22
N LEU A 447 -4.69 1.71 -5.45
CA LEU A 447 -4.07 0.93 -4.38
C LEU A 447 -3.46 1.83 -3.28
N VAL A 448 -2.93 2.99 -3.70
CA VAL A 448 -2.46 4.05 -2.80
C VAL A 448 -3.18 5.34 -3.19
N THR A 449 -3.75 6.03 -2.21
CA THR A 449 -4.43 7.30 -2.43
C THR A 449 -3.41 8.38 -2.77
N THR A 450 -3.59 9.01 -3.93
CA THR A 450 -2.73 10.07 -4.47
C THR A 450 -3.56 11.34 -4.66
N PRO A 451 -2.95 12.54 -4.66
CA PRO A 451 -3.60 13.71 -5.24
C PRO A 451 -3.87 13.50 -6.74
N LYS A 452 -4.99 13.99 -7.26
CA LYS A 452 -5.29 13.92 -8.70
C LYS A 452 -4.30 14.73 -9.54
N ASP A 453 -3.91 15.88 -9.03
CA ASP A 453 -3.01 16.85 -9.64
C ASP A 453 -1.87 17.21 -8.68
N ASP A 454 -0.82 17.86 -9.21
CA ASP A 454 0.26 18.34 -8.36
C ASP A 454 -0.27 19.34 -7.33
N THR A 455 0.14 19.14 -6.08
CA THR A 455 -0.25 19.99 -4.96
C THR A 455 0.85 21.02 -4.71
N TRP A 456 0.45 22.28 -4.53
CA TRP A 456 1.38 23.38 -4.34
C TRP A 456 1.25 23.98 -2.94
N ILE A 457 2.39 24.34 -2.36
CA ILE A 457 2.47 25.11 -1.12
C ILE A 457 3.43 26.29 -1.29
N THR A 458 3.41 27.23 -0.36
CA THR A 458 4.53 28.17 -0.14
C THR A 458 5.22 27.85 1.18
N VAL A 459 6.48 28.27 1.30
CA VAL A 459 7.27 28.05 2.52
C VAL A 459 7.93 29.34 2.97
N SER A 460 8.05 29.52 4.28
CA SER A 460 8.84 30.60 4.86
C SER A 460 9.74 30.07 5.98
N LYS A 461 10.89 30.69 6.22
CA LYS A 461 11.75 30.32 7.35
C LYS A 461 10.99 30.43 8.67
N ARG A 462 11.16 29.45 9.55
CA ARG A 462 10.72 29.50 10.94
C ARG A 462 11.78 30.26 11.74
N ASN A 463 11.33 31.19 12.59
CA ASN A 463 12.21 32.03 13.41
C ASN A 463 12.58 31.33 14.72
#